data_AF-A0A945GKH2-F1
#
_entry.id   AF-A0A945GKH2-F1
#
_cell.length_a   1.000
_cell.length_b   1.000
_cell.length_c   1.000
_cell.angle_alpha   90.00
_cell.angle_beta   90.00
_cell.angle_gamma   90.00
#
_symmetry.space_group_name_H-M   'P 1'
#
loop_
_entity.id
_entity.type
_entity.pdbx_description
1 polymer ?
#
loop_
_entity_poly.entity_id
_entity_poly.type
_entity_poly.pdbx_seq_one_letter_code
_entity_poly.pdbx_strand_id
1 'polypeptide(L)'
;MRIVGYILALAFIAIAMGDPTIFIDPAALVLVVGFMVWGFLASAGARTGTALKAAFSGCEKEVQELQIGLRAVRTARHAALAGGFVGIGAGLINMLRNVDDTGAIGPGMALALLGFFFAVFFAYVVLLPLQVGIERRLIPSQGAEASPSETPLDLMVLGSGFIVTLLTFGVLVVSIKFGG
;
A
#
# COMPACT_ATOMS: atom_id res chain seq x y z
N MET A 1 -5.52 -25.04 4.19
CA MET A 1 -5.66 -25.35 2.74
C MET A 1 -5.61 -24.10 1.83
N ARG A 2 -6.26 -22.96 2.16
CA ARG A 2 -6.23 -21.75 1.30
C ARG A 2 -4.85 -21.11 1.14
N ILE A 3 -4.05 -21.08 2.22
CA ILE A 3 -2.68 -20.52 2.22
C ILE A 3 -1.73 -21.35 1.34
N VAL A 4 -1.92 -22.67 1.31
CA VAL A 4 -1.14 -23.58 0.45
C VAL A 4 -1.42 -23.30 -1.03
N GLY A 5 -2.66 -23.01 -1.40
CA GLY A 5 -3.02 -22.62 -2.77
C GLY A 5 -2.35 -21.31 -3.22
N TYR A 6 -2.30 -20.29 -2.36
CA TYR A 6 -1.61 -19.03 -2.67
C TYR A 6 -0.09 -19.20 -2.78
N ILE A 7 0.52 -19.97 -1.89
CA ILE A 7 1.97 -20.25 -1.92
C ILE A 7 2.33 -21.04 -3.19
N LEU A 8 1.49 -22.00 -3.58
CA LEU A 8 1.73 -22.82 -4.77
C LEU A 8 1.51 -22.02 -6.07
N ALA A 9 0.51 -21.13 -6.10
CA ALA A 9 0.32 -20.20 -7.21
C ALA A 9 1.50 -19.21 -7.34
N LEU A 10 1.98 -18.64 -6.22
CA LEU A 10 3.17 -17.79 -6.20
C LEU A 10 4.42 -18.54 -6.64
N ALA A 11 4.59 -19.79 -6.22
CA ALA A 11 5.70 -20.63 -6.63
C ALA A 11 5.64 -20.93 -8.14
N PHE A 12 4.47 -21.22 -8.70
CA PHE A 12 4.30 -21.43 -10.14
C PHE A 12 4.59 -20.16 -10.95
N ILE A 13 4.13 -19.00 -10.47
CA ILE A 13 4.42 -17.71 -11.10
C ILE A 13 5.93 -17.42 -11.06
N ALA A 14 6.58 -17.64 -9.91
CA ALA A 14 8.00 -17.44 -9.76
C ALA A 14 8.84 -18.37 -10.66
N ILE A 15 8.41 -19.64 -10.81
CA ILE A 15 9.05 -20.61 -11.70
C ILE A 15 8.83 -20.25 -13.19
N ALA A 16 7.64 -19.74 -13.54
CA ALA A 16 7.32 -19.33 -14.91
C ALA A 16 8.08 -18.07 -15.37
N MET A 17 8.56 -17.24 -14.45
CA MET A 17 9.24 -15.97 -14.74
C MET A 17 10.69 -16.11 -15.19
N GLY A 18 11.34 -17.26 -14.93
CA GLY A 18 12.76 -17.47 -15.28
C GLY A 18 13.72 -16.66 -14.40
N ASP A 19 13.78 -15.34 -14.59
CA ASP A 19 14.59 -14.42 -13.79
C ASP A 19 13.70 -13.44 -12.99
N PRO A 20 13.51 -13.66 -11.67
CA PRO A 20 12.65 -12.83 -10.84
C PRO A 20 13.26 -11.45 -10.53
N THR A 21 14.55 -11.24 -10.79
CA THR A 21 15.22 -9.96 -10.46
C THR A 21 14.77 -8.80 -11.34
N ILE A 22 14.27 -9.07 -12.55
CA ILE A 22 13.77 -8.08 -13.51
C ILE A 22 12.53 -7.34 -12.96
N PHE A 23 11.78 -7.97 -12.06
CA PHE A 23 10.56 -7.40 -11.48
C PHE A 23 10.82 -6.58 -10.22
N ILE A 24 12.06 -6.54 -9.72
CA ILE A 24 12.42 -5.83 -8.49
C ILE A 24 12.93 -4.45 -8.88
N ASP A 25 12.01 -3.47 -8.91
CA ASP A 25 12.35 -2.06 -8.99
C ASP A 25 12.42 -1.49 -7.56
N PRO A 26 13.62 -1.11 -7.06
CA PRO A 26 13.77 -0.57 -5.72
C PRO A 26 12.97 0.72 -5.49
N ALA A 27 12.85 1.56 -6.51
CA ALA A 27 12.09 2.80 -6.42
C ALA A 27 10.60 2.51 -6.27
N ALA A 28 10.05 1.58 -7.06
CA ALA A 28 8.65 1.15 -6.96
C ALA A 28 8.34 0.56 -5.57
N LEU A 29 9.23 -0.30 -5.05
CA LEU A 29 9.06 -0.92 -3.72
C LEU A 29 9.11 0.11 -2.60
N VAL A 30 10.09 1.01 -2.61
CA VAL A 30 10.22 2.08 -1.61
C VAL A 30 8.99 2.98 -1.62
N LEU A 31 8.45 3.29 -2.80
CA LEU A 31 7.26 4.12 -2.94
C LEU A 31 6.04 3.43 -2.32
N VAL A 32 5.74 2.20 -2.74
CA VAL A 32 4.55 1.47 -2.26
C VAL A 32 4.65 1.16 -0.76
N VAL A 33 5.81 0.67 -0.30
CA VAL A 33 6.03 0.35 1.12
C VAL A 33 6.03 1.63 1.96
N GLY A 34 6.63 2.71 1.46
CA GLY A 34 6.64 4.00 2.15
C GLY A 34 5.23 4.54 2.39
N PHE A 35 4.36 4.48 1.38
CA PHE A 35 2.97 4.88 1.53
C PHE A 35 2.19 3.93 2.44
N MET A 36 2.41 2.61 2.33
CA MET A 36 1.78 1.62 3.20
C MET A 36 2.14 1.83 4.68
N VAL A 37 3.42 2.05 4.97
CA VAL A 37 3.95 2.34 6.31
C VAL A 37 3.41 3.68 6.79
N TRP A 38 3.46 4.73 5.97
CA TRP A 38 2.88 6.02 6.29
C TRP A 38 1.39 5.92 6.63
N GLY A 39 0.60 5.22 5.81
CA GLY A 39 -0.83 5.02 6.03
C GLY A 39 -1.11 4.25 7.33
N PHE A 40 -0.27 3.26 7.66
CA PHE A 40 -0.35 2.54 8.93
C PHE A 40 0.00 3.43 10.13
N LEU A 41 1.07 4.22 10.08
CA LEU A 41 1.45 5.12 11.17
C LEU A 41 0.48 6.29 11.32
N ALA A 42 0.00 6.88 10.23
CA ALA A 42 -0.91 8.04 10.27
C ALA A 42 -2.27 7.67 10.88
N SER A 43 -2.73 6.43 10.65
CA SER A 43 -3.97 5.90 11.22
C SER A 43 -3.80 5.42 12.67
N ALA A 44 -2.60 4.95 13.05
CA ALA A 44 -2.32 4.51 14.41
C ALA A 44 -1.85 5.62 15.37
N GLY A 45 -1.38 6.76 14.82
CA GLY A 45 -1.01 7.97 15.58
C GLY A 45 0.06 7.72 16.66
N ALA A 46 -0.11 8.32 17.84
CA ALA A 46 0.80 8.11 18.99
C ALA A 46 0.69 6.72 19.65
N ARG A 47 -0.22 5.85 19.16
CA ARG A 47 -0.49 4.51 19.70
C ARG A 47 -0.16 3.39 18.71
N THR A 48 0.75 3.62 17.75
CA THR A 48 1.24 2.62 16.78
C THR A 48 1.67 1.31 17.42
N GLY A 49 2.25 1.34 18.62
CA GLY A 49 2.63 0.14 19.36
C GLY A 49 1.45 -0.77 19.71
N THR A 50 0.29 -0.22 20.07
CA THR A 50 -0.90 -1.03 20.36
C THR A 50 -1.59 -1.49 19.08
N ALA A 51 -1.60 -0.66 18.02
CA ALA A 51 -2.14 -1.05 16.71
C ALA A 51 -1.34 -2.21 16.07
N LEU A 52 -0.01 -2.15 16.12
CA LEU A 52 0.87 -3.22 15.63
C LEU A 52 0.69 -4.50 16.47
N LYS A 53 0.68 -4.36 17.80
CA LYS A 53 0.49 -5.50 18.69
C LYS A 53 -0.90 -6.13 18.53
N ALA A 54 -1.94 -5.34 18.29
CA ALA A 54 -3.29 -5.81 17.99
C ALA A 54 -3.39 -6.50 16.61
N ALA A 55 -2.62 -6.04 15.62
CA ALA A 55 -2.56 -6.68 14.31
C ALA A 55 -1.88 -8.07 14.35
N PHE A 56 -0.87 -8.26 15.20
CA PHE A 56 -0.06 -9.49 15.24
C PHE A 56 -0.30 -10.42 16.43
N SER A 57 -0.95 -9.98 17.52
CA SER A 57 -1.17 -10.80 18.73
C SER A 57 -2.59 -11.35 18.77
N GLY A 58 -2.73 -12.67 18.83
CA GLY A 58 -4.02 -13.37 18.91
C GLY A 58 -4.73 -13.31 20.28
N CYS A 59 -4.37 -12.38 21.16
CA CYS A 59 -5.00 -12.27 22.48
C CYS A 59 -6.31 -11.48 22.40
N GLU A 60 -7.33 -12.05 23.03
CA GLU A 60 -8.57 -11.44 23.48
C GLU A 60 -8.27 -10.09 24.16
N LYS A 61 -8.37 -9.02 23.38
CA LYS A 61 -8.19 -7.66 23.85
C LYS A 61 -9.42 -6.83 23.47
N GLU A 62 -9.72 -5.90 24.34
CA GLU A 62 -10.84 -4.95 24.31
C GLU A 62 -11.18 -4.48 22.88
N VAL A 63 -12.48 -4.49 22.54
CA VAL A 63 -13.06 -4.15 21.23
C VAL A 63 -12.45 -2.85 20.65
N GLN A 64 -12.07 -1.92 21.51
CA GLN A 64 -11.46 -0.65 21.15
C GLN A 64 -10.05 -0.79 20.51
N GLU A 65 -9.20 -1.74 20.94
CA GLU A 65 -7.89 -1.99 20.32
C GLU A 65 -8.02 -2.66 18.94
N LEU A 66 -9.00 -3.57 18.77
CA LEU A 66 -9.25 -4.23 17.49
C LEU A 66 -9.76 -3.25 16.42
N GLN A 67 -10.60 -2.28 16.79
CA GLN A 67 -11.07 -1.25 15.86
C GLN A 67 -9.92 -0.35 15.36
N ILE A 68 -8.96 -0.02 16.24
CA ILE A 68 -7.76 0.74 15.87
C ILE A 68 -6.89 -0.08 14.90
N GLY A 69 -6.70 -1.37 15.18
CA GLY A 69 -5.96 -2.27 14.29
C GLY A 69 -6.63 -2.44 12.92
N LEU A 70 -7.96 -2.61 12.89
CA LEU A 70 -8.73 -2.72 11.66
C LEU A 70 -8.64 -1.45 10.82
N ARG A 71 -8.78 -0.27 11.45
CA ARG A 71 -8.60 1.02 10.79
C ARG A 71 -7.19 1.14 10.23
N ALA A 72 -6.17 0.78 11.00
CA ALA A 72 -4.79 0.91 10.57
C ALA A 72 -4.44 0.05 9.34
N VAL A 73 -4.90 -1.21 9.34
CA VAL A 73 -4.74 -2.12 8.20
C VAL A 73 -5.51 -1.63 6.98
N ARG A 74 -6.74 -1.12 7.19
CA ARG A 74 -7.55 -0.55 6.11
C ARG A 74 -6.87 0.68 5.50
N THR A 75 -6.37 1.60 6.30
CA THR A 75 -5.67 2.79 5.80
C THR A 75 -4.37 2.41 5.08
N ALA A 76 -3.58 1.50 5.64
CA ALA A 76 -2.38 0.99 4.98
C ALA A 76 -2.69 0.41 3.58
N ARG A 77 -3.85 -0.24 3.42
CA ARG A 77 -4.30 -0.80 2.13
C ARG A 77 -4.60 0.28 1.10
N HIS A 78 -5.32 1.33 1.50
CA HIS A 78 -5.62 2.45 0.61
C HIS A 78 -4.35 3.23 0.28
N ALA A 79 -3.44 3.39 1.24
CA ALA A 79 -2.18 4.07 1.04
C ALA A 79 -1.26 3.30 0.08
N ALA A 80 -1.18 1.96 0.19
CA ALA A 80 -0.45 1.13 -0.77
C ALA A 80 -0.95 1.35 -2.22
N LEU A 81 -2.28 1.41 -2.42
CA LEU A 81 -2.87 1.73 -3.73
C LEU A 81 -2.55 3.16 -4.19
N ALA A 82 -2.62 4.15 -3.29
CA ALA A 82 -2.24 5.52 -3.60
C ALA A 82 -0.77 5.62 -4.05
N GLY A 83 0.15 4.92 -3.38
CA GLY A 83 1.55 4.80 -3.79
C GLY A 83 1.71 4.20 -5.19
N GLY A 84 0.86 3.24 -5.56
CA GLY A 84 0.82 2.70 -6.94
C GLY A 84 0.46 3.75 -7.99
N PHE A 85 -0.53 4.60 -7.72
CA PHE A 85 -0.89 5.70 -8.61
C PHE A 85 0.23 6.74 -8.74
N VAL A 86 0.96 7.01 -7.65
CA VAL A 86 2.17 7.85 -7.69
C VAL A 86 3.26 7.21 -8.54
N GLY A 87 3.45 5.88 -8.44
CA GLY A 87 4.39 5.13 -9.27
C GLY A 87 4.07 5.25 -10.77
N ILE A 88 2.79 5.12 -11.15
CA ILE A 88 2.34 5.35 -12.53
C ILE A 88 2.68 6.77 -12.97
N GLY A 89 2.33 7.78 -12.16
CA GLY A 89 2.60 9.18 -12.48
C GLY A 89 4.09 9.47 -12.62
N ALA A 90 4.92 8.97 -11.70
CA ALA A 90 6.38 9.12 -11.74
C ALA A 90 7.00 8.47 -12.99
N GLY A 91 6.55 7.26 -13.34
CA GLY A 91 7.00 6.57 -14.54
C GLY A 91 6.62 7.32 -15.82
N LEU A 92 5.39 7.80 -15.93
CA LEU A 92 4.94 8.61 -17.06
C LEU A 92 5.71 9.93 -17.18
N ILE A 93 5.96 10.63 -16.07
CA ILE A 93 6.78 11.85 -16.07
C ILE A 93 8.20 11.56 -16.57
N ASN A 94 8.79 10.44 -16.14
CA ASN A 94 10.14 10.05 -16.56
C ASN A 94 10.20 9.76 -18.06
N MET A 95 9.18 9.09 -18.62
CA MET A 95 9.08 8.87 -20.07
C MET A 95 8.97 10.19 -20.84
N LEU A 96 8.16 11.13 -20.38
CA LEU A 96 7.98 12.42 -21.04
C LEU A 96 9.25 13.28 -21.01
N ARG A 97 10.08 13.16 -19.96
CA ARG A 97 11.37 13.84 -19.88
C ARG A 97 12.37 13.29 -20.89
N ASN A 98 12.36 11.97 -21.09
CA ASN A 98 13.35 11.26 -21.89
C ASN A 98 12.83 10.88 -23.27
N VAL A 99 11.86 11.63 -23.80
CA VAL A 99 11.21 11.31 -25.08
C VAL A 99 12.17 11.36 -26.27
N ASP A 100 13.24 12.16 -26.17
CA ASP A 100 14.27 12.31 -27.21
C ASP A 100 15.21 11.09 -27.30
N ASP A 101 15.29 10.26 -26.25
CA ASP A 101 16.09 9.04 -26.21
C ASP A 101 15.21 7.83 -25.88
N THR A 102 14.83 7.07 -26.92
CA THR A 102 13.99 5.87 -26.80
C THR A 102 14.60 4.80 -25.89
N GLY A 103 15.94 4.77 -25.75
CA GLY A 103 16.62 3.85 -24.83
C GLY A 103 16.36 4.15 -23.36
N ALA A 104 16.08 5.42 -23.02
CA ALA A 104 15.82 5.88 -21.67
C ALA A 104 14.33 5.80 -21.25
N ILE A 105 13.43 5.39 -22.15
CA ILE A 105 11.99 5.21 -21.85
C ILE A 105 11.75 3.94 -21.01
N GLY A 106 12.57 2.90 -21.19
CA GLY A 106 12.42 1.60 -20.51
C GLY A 106 12.32 1.69 -18.98
N PRO A 107 13.22 2.42 -18.29
CA PRO A 107 13.15 2.61 -16.84
C PRO A 107 11.85 3.28 -16.37
N GLY A 108 11.31 4.26 -17.13
CA GLY A 108 10.03 4.89 -16.79
C GLY A 108 8.85 3.93 -16.91
N MET A 109 8.89 3.01 -17.88
CA MET A 109 7.85 1.99 -18.07
C MET A 109 7.86 0.94 -16.99
N ALA A 110 9.06 0.49 -16.60
CA ALA A 110 9.22 -0.44 -15.49
C ALA A 110 8.63 0.15 -14.20
N LEU A 111 9.00 1.40 -13.85
CA LEU A 111 8.51 2.05 -12.64
C LEU A 111 6.98 2.14 -12.59
N ALA A 112 6.33 2.49 -13.70
CA ALA A 112 4.87 2.61 -13.76
C ALA A 112 4.17 1.26 -13.58
N LEU A 113 4.61 0.23 -14.31
CA LEU A 113 3.97 -1.09 -14.28
C LEU A 113 4.27 -1.85 -12.98
N LEU A 114 5.53 -1.86 -12.54
CA LEU A 114 5.93 -2.51 -11.29
C LEU A 114 5.35 -1.78 -10.08
N GLY A 115 5.29 -0.45 -10.11
CA GLY A 115 4.64 0.35 -9.06
C GLY A 115 3.18 -0.01 -8.86
N PHE A 116 2.41 -0.12 -9.95
CA PHE A 116 1.02 -0.55 -9.87
C PHE A 116 0.88 -2.02 -9.43
N PHE A 117 1.73 -2.90 -9.98
CA PHE A 117 1.74 -4.31 -9.62
C PHE A 117 2.00 -4.51 -8.12
N PHE A 118 3.04 -3.89 -7.57
CA PHE A 118 3.36 -4.00 -6.15
C PHE A 118 2.26 -3.41 -5.26
N ALA A 119 1.67 -2.28 -5.66
CA ALA A 119 0.56 -1.68 -4.93
C ALA A 119 -0.65 -2.64 -4.81
N VAL A 120 -1.08 -3.21 -5.93
CA VAL A 120 -2.20 -4.17 -5.96
C VAL A 120 -1.80 -5.46 -5.20
N PHE A 121 -0.58 -5.94 -5.38
CA PHE A 121 -0.08 -7.12 -4.69
C PHE A 121 -0.16 -6.96 -3.17
N PHE A 122 0.43 -5.91 -2.59
CA PHE A 122 0.39 -5.67 -1.16
C PHE A 122 -1.03 -5.38 -0.66
N ALA A 123 -1.83 -4.62 -1.41
CA ALA A 123 -3.20 -4.28 -1.01
C ALA A 123 -4.14 -5.49 -0.95
N TYR A 124 -4.10 -6.38 -1.95
CA TYR A 124 -5.05 -7.47 -2.09
C TYR A 124 -4.52 -8.82 -1.61
N VAL A 125 -3.22 -9.09 -1.73
CA VAL A 125 -2.64 -10.39 -1.32
C VAL A 125 -2.26 -10.37 0.16
N VAL A 126 -1.75 -9.23 0.66
CA VAL A 126 -1.23 -9.15 2.04
C VAL A 126 -2.23 -8.49 3.00
N LEU A 127 -2.71 -7.29 2.68
CA LEU A 127 -3.52 -6.49 3.62
C LEU A 127 -4.99 -6.92 3.68
N LEU A 128 -5.58 -7.35 2.56
CA LEU A 128 -6.96 -7.82 2.54
C LEU A 128 -7.23 -9.03 3.46
N PRO A 129 -6.45 -10.13 3.43
CA PRO A 129 -6.71 -11.25 4.34
C PRO A 129 -6.47 -10.87 5.81
N LEU A 130 -5.53 -9.95 6.08
CA LEU A 130 -5.30 -9.41 7.42
C LEU A 130 -6.52 -8.63 7.92
N GLN A 131 -7.09 -7.76 7.07
CA GLN A 131 -8.30 -6.99 7.36
C GLN A 131 -9.49 -7.91 7.70
N VAL A 132 -9.76 -8.89 6.83
CA VAL A 132 -10.87 -9.85 7.01
C VAL A 132 -10.65 -10.71 8.27
N GLY A 133 -9.40 -11.02 8.60
CA GLY A 133 -9.05 -11.77 9.81
C GLY A 133 -9.38 -11.01 11.10
N ILE A 134 -9.09 -9.71 11.15
CA ILE A 134 -9.41 -8.84 12.30
C ILE A 134 -10.93 -8.60 12.37
N GLU A 135 -11.55 -8.31 11.22
CA GLU A 135 -12.99 -8.07 11.11
C GLU A 135 -13.80 -9.25 11.67
N ARG A 136 -13.44 -10.49 11.31
CA ARG A 136 -14.09 -11.70 11.85
C ARG A 136 -14.07 -11.82 13.37
N ARG A 137 -13.06 -11.25 14.04
CA ARG A 137 -12.94 -11.25 15.51
C ARG A 137 -13.74 -10.12 16.16
N LEU A 138 -14.03 -9.07 15.41
CA LEU A 138 -14.88 -7.97 15.84
C LEU A 138 -16.38 -8.32 15.76
N ILE A 139 -16.75 -9.33 14.95
CA ILE A 139 -18.14 -9.71 14.63
C ILE A 139 -19.03 -10.17 15.84
N PRO A 140 -18.57 -10.41 17.09
CA PRO A 140 -19.50 -10.49 18.22
C PRO A 140 -20.20 -9.15 18.56
N SER A 141 -19.74 -8.01 18.03
CA SER A 141 -20.17 -6.66 18.43
C SER A 141 -20.77 -5.77 17.33
N GLN A 142 -20.81 -6.24 16.08
CA GLN A 142 -21.23 -5.44 14.93
C GLN A 142 -21.99 -6.34 13.95
N GLY A 143 -23.30 -6.50 14.17
CA GLY A 143 -24.20 -6.90 13.10
C GLY A 143 -24.21 -5.79 12.05
N ALA A 144 -23.75 -6.09 10.84
CA ALA A 144 -24.11 -5.35 9.62
C ALA A 144 -23.92 -3.82 9.61
N GLU A 145 -22.71 -3.30 9.83
CA GLU A 145 -22.33 -1.97 9.29
C GLU A 145 -21.28 -2.11 8.19
N ALA A 146 -21.72 -2.69 7.07
CA ALA A 146 -21.17 -2.38 5.77
C ALA A 146 -21.79 -1.07 5.27
N SER A 147 -21.32 0.09 5.76
CA SER A 147 -21.50 1.40 5.10
C SER A 147 -20.60 2.47 5.75
N PRO A 148 -20.07 3.42 4.98
CA PRO A 148 -18.96 4.28 5.39
C PRO A 148 -19.45 5.41 6.29
N SER A 149 -19.42 5.22 7.60
CA SER A 149 -19.26 6.36 8.49
C SER A 149 -17.77 6.71 8.47
N GLU A 150 -17.40 7.62 7.57
CA GLU A 150 -16.11 8.28 7.65
C GLU A 150 -16.06 8.98 9.01
N THR A 151 -15.46 8.32 9.99
CA THR A 151 -15.15 8.98 11.25
C THR A 151 -14.35 10.24 10.92
N PRO A 152 -14.55 11.36 11.63
CA PRO A 152 -13.84 12.61 11.34
C PRO A 152 -12.31 12.42 11.34
N LEU A 153 -11.82 11.39 12.05
CA LEU A 153 -10.44 10.95 12.03
C LEU A 153 -10.05 10.22 10.72
N ASP A 154 -10.89 9.34 10.18
CA ASP A 154 -10.67 8.72 8.86
C ASP A 154 -10.69 9.78 7.75
N LEU A 155 -11.56 10.79 7.84
CA LEU A 155 -11.56 11.93 6.91
C LEU A 155 -10.27 12.77 7.01
N MET A 156 -9.77 12.99 8.23
CA MET A 156 -8.48 13.65 8.47
C MET A 156 -7.30 12.82 7.97
N VAL A 157 -7.35 11.50 8.11
CA VAL A 157 -6.30 10.58 7.63
C VAL A 157 -6.34 10.46 6.11
N LEU A 158 -7.53 10.41 5.51
CA LEU A 158 -7.71 10.44 4.06
C LEU A 158 -7.24 11.78 3.47
N GLY A 159 -7.60 12.89 4.11
CA GLY A 159 -7.17 14.24 3.73
C GLY A 159 -5.66 14.44 3.87
N SER A 160 -5.06 14.01 4.98
CA SER A 160 -3.60 14.04 5.15
C SER A 160 -2.91 13.08 4.19
N GLY A 161 -3.53 11.95 3.85
CA GLY A 161 -3.04 11.00 2.84
C GLY A 161 -3.02 11.60 1.46
N PHE A 162 -4.06 12.33 1.10
CA PHE A 162 -4.11 13.08 -0.15
C PHE A 162 -3.04 14.17 -0.19
N ILE A 163 -2.86 14.92 0.91
CA ILE A 163 -1.82 15.96 1.01
C ILE A 163 -0.42 15.36 0.92
N VAL A 164 -0.14 14.25 1.61
CA VAL A 164 1.15 13.57 1.55
C VAL A 164 1.39 12.99 0.17
N THR A 165 0.37 12.40 -0.45
CA THR A 165 0.44 11.93 -1.84
C THR A 165 0.80 13.06 -2.80
N LEU A 166 0.14 14.20 -2.67
CA LEU A 166 0.41 15.40 -3.47
C LEU A 166 1.78 16.01 -3.18
N LEU A 167 2.22 16.04 -1.93
CA LEU A 167 3.54 16.54 -1.54
C LEU A 167 4.65 15.64 -2.07
N THR A 168 4.52 14.32 -1.94
CA THR A 168 5.49 13.37 -2.49
C THR A 168 5.52 13.45 -4.01
N PHE A 169 4.36 13.55 -4.66
CA PHE A 169 4.28 13.77 -6.10
C PHE A 169 4.91 15.12 -6.50
N GLY A 170 4.66 16.18 -5.75
CA GLY A 170 5.24 17.51 -5.96
C GLY A 170 6.76 17.52 -5.77
N VAL A 171 7.27 16.91 -4.70
CA VAL A 171 8.72 16.73 -4.46
C VAL A 171 9.36 15.92 -5.58
N LEU A 172 8.68 14.90 -6.08
CA LEU A 172 9.15 14.08 -7.19
C LEU A 172 9.21 14.91 -8.50
N VAL A 173 8.15 15.66 -8.81
CA VAL A 173 8.11 16.58 -9.96
C VAL A 173 9.20 17.65 -9.88
N VAL A 174 9.41 18.24 -8.70
CA VAL A 174 10.45 19.26 -8.45
C VAL A 174 11.84 18.65 -8.55
N SER A 175 12.09 17.49 -7.93
CA SER A 175 13.39 16.81 -8.00
C SER A 175 13.76 16.44 -9.44
N ILE A 176 12.77 16.05 -10.24
CA ILE A 176 12.97 15.81 -11.66
C ILE A 176 13.24 17.15 -12.39
N LYS A 177 12.42 18.19 -12.21
CA LYS A 177 12.57 19.47 -12.92
C LYS A 177 13.89 20.20 -12.61
N PHE A 178 14.43 20.08 -11.40
CA PHE A 178 15.63 20.79 -10.94
C PHE A 178 16.88 19.91 -10.76
N GLY A 179 16.77 18.60 -10.95
CA GLY A 179 17.89 17.64 -10.87
C GLY A 179 18.64 17.42 -12.20
N GLY A 180 18.74 18.45 -13.04
CA GLY A 180 19.50 18.44 -14.29
C GLY A 180 20.67 19.41 -14.23
#